data_AF-A0A8X6Y3H3-F1
#
_entry.id   AF-A0A8X6Y3H3-F1
#
_cell.length_a   1.000
_cell.length_b   1.000
_cell.length_c   1.000
_cell.angle_alpha   90.00
_cell.angle_beta   90.00
_cell.angle_gamma   90.00
#
_symmetry.space_group_name_H-M   'P 1'
#
loop_
_entity.id
_entity.type
_entity.pdbx_description
1 polymer ?
#
loop_
_entity_poly.entity_id
_entity_poly.type
_entity_poly.pdbx_seq_one_letter_code
_entity_poly.pdbx_strand_id
1 'polypeptide(L)'
;MTKKNARFLWSKGCQVVFEQIKKEICSPKVLVHYDPNLSLTVASDASPVGISCVLSHVYPDGSERPITFASRTLSIGPSKITPKLIKKLFL
;
A
#
# COMPACT_ATOMS: atom_id res chain seq x y z
N MET A 1 3.17 8.64 15.72
CA MET A 1 4.34 9.49 16.03
C MET A 1 5.10 8.88 17.19
N THR A 2 6.33 8.39 16.98
CA THR A 2 7.23 7.94 18.05
C THR A 2 8.10 9.12 18.50
N LYS A 3 8.32 9.29 19.81
CA LYS A 3 9.21 10.34 20.33
C LYS A 3 10.67 9.88 20.18
N LYS A 4 11.56 10.77 19.75
CA LYS A 4 13.00 10.52 19.70
C LYS A 4 13.50 10.14 21.11
N ASN A 5 14.29 9.06 21.21
CA ASN A 5 14.83 8.51 22.46
C ASN A 5 13.81 7.93 23.46
N ALA A 6 12.54 7.78 23.09
CA ALA A 6 11.59 7.02 23.89
C ALA A 6 11.67 5.54 23.53
N ARG A 7 11.67 4.67 24.54
CA ARG A 7 11.60 3.22 24.33
C ARG A 7 10.27 2.87 23.68
N PHE A 8 10.30 2.24 22.51
CA PHE A 8 9.11 1.68 21.89
C PHE A 8 8.68 0.43 22.66
N LEU A 9 7.50 0.46 23.27
CA LEU A 9 6.94 -0.65 24.01
C LEU A 9 5.84 -1.30 23.20
N TRP A 10 6.15 -2.44 22.58
CA TRP A 10 5.17 -3.29 21.93
C TRP A 10 4.54 -4.22 22.96
N SER A 11 3.36 -3.85 23.46
CA SER A 11 2.65 -4.66 24.45
C SER A 11 1.95 -5.86 23.82
N LYS A 12 1.53 -6.84 24.65
CA LYS A 12 0.67 -7.94 24.18
C LYS A 12 -0.64 -7.43 23.57
N GLY A 13 -1.22 -6.37 24.13
CA GLY A 13 -2.41 -5.72 23.56
C GLY A 13 -2.16 -5.14 22.17
N CYS A 14 -0.98 -4.51 21.96
CA CYS A 14 -0.58 -4.02 20.63
C CYS A 14 -0.50 -5.16 19.62
N GLN A 15 0.08 -6.31 20.00
CA GLN A 15 0.16 -7.47 19.13
C GLN A 15 -1.23 -8.01 18.74
N VAL A 16 -2.16 -8.09 19.70
CA VAL A 16 -3.53 -8.57 19.44
C VAL A 16 -4.23 -7.65 18.43
N VAL A 17 -4.19 -6.33 18.66
CA VAL A 17 -4.82 -5.36 17.76
C VAL A 17 -4.17 -5.38 16.38
N PHE A 18 -2.85 -5.50 16.32
CA PHE A 18 -2.11 -5.57 15.05
C PHE A 18 -2.53 -6.78 14.19
N GLU A 19 -2.67 -7.95 14.80
CA GLU A 19 -3.11 -9.15 14.09
C GLU A 19 -4.59 -9.07 13.68
N GLN A 20 -5.45 -8.42 14.49
CA GLN A 20 -6.83 -8.12 14.09
C GLN A 20 -6.87 -7.22 12.85
N ILE A 21 -6.08 -6.15 12.84
CA ILE A 21 -6.00 -5.22 11.70
C ILE A 21 -5.53 -5.94 10.44
N LYS A 22 -4.48 -6.76 10.53
CA LYS A 22 -4.03 -7.58 9.39
C LYS A 22 -5.15 -8.46 8.85
N LYS A 23 -5.86 -9.16 9.74
CA LYS A 23 -6.95 -10.05 9.34
C LYS A 23 -8.06 -9.30 8.61
N GLU A 24 -8.46 -8.13 9.11
CA GLU A 24 -9.49 -7.30 8.47
C GLU A 24 -9.00 -6.74 7.12
N ILE A 25 -7.77 -6.23 7.04
CA ILE A 25 -7.18 -5.71 5.78
C ILE A 25 -7.05 -6.81 4.72
N CYS A 26 -6.71 -8.02 5.12
CA CYS A 26 -6.65 -9.18 4.23
C CYS A 26 -8.01 -9.85 3.99
N SER A 27 -9.09 -9.34 4.60
CA SER A 27 -10.41 -9.92 4.43
C SER A 27 -10.98 -9.59 3.03
N PRO A 28 -11.90 -10.43 2.52
CA PRO A 28 -12.60 -10.14 1.27
C PRO A 28 -13.45 -8.86 1.28
N LYS A 29 -13.63 -8.22 2.45
CA LYS A 29 -14.42 -7.00 2.59
C LYS A 29 -13.67 -5.75 2.10
N VAL A 30 -12.35 -5.84 1.99
CA VAL A 30 -11.48 -4.69 1.68
C VAL A 30 -11.16 -4.61 0.20
N LEU A 31 -11.05 -5.77 -0.47
CA LEU A 31 -10.78 -5.84 -1.91
C LEU A 31 -12.06 -6.09 -2.71
N VAL A 32 -12.20 -5.40 -3.84
CA VAL A 32 -13.26 -5.67 -4.82
C VAL A 32 -12.68 -6.37 -6.05
N HIS A 33 -13.53 -7.10 -6.76
CA HIS A 33 -13.15 -7.67 -8.05
C HIS A 33 -12.99 -6.57 -9.11
N TYR A 34 -12.09 -6.83 -10.06
CA TYR A 34 -11.92 -5.99 -11.22
C TYR A 34 -13.16 -6.02 -12.12
N ASP A 35 -13.67 -4.84 -12.48
CA ASP A 35 -14.74 -4.61 -13.44
C ASP A 35 -14.26 -3.65 -14.54
N PRO A 36 -14.21 -4.08 -15.82
CA PRO A 36 -13.75 -3.25 -16.93
C PRO A 36 -14.65 -2.03 -17.21
N ASN A 37 -15.87 -1.98 -16.67
CA ASN A 37 -16.79 -0.86 -16.87
C ASN A 37 -16.59 0.28 -15.85
N LEU A 38 -15.84 0.01 -14.78
CA LEU A 38 -15.54 0.99 -13.74
C LEU A 38 -14.21 1.67 -14.02
N SER A 39 -14.15 2.97 -13.72
CA SER A 39 -12.90 3.72 -13.84
C SER A 39 -11.85 3.19 -12.85
N LEU A 40 -10.58 3.28 -13.23
CA LEU A 40 -9.45 2.85 -12.41
C LEU A 40 -8.63 4.05 -11.95
N THR A 41 -8.06 3.91 -10.76
CA THR A 41 -7.05 4.83 -10.23
C THR A 41 -5.91 4.04 -9.60
N VAL A 42 -4.71 4.61 -9.67
CA VAL A 42 -3.51 4.05 -9.03
C VAL A 42 -2.93 5.11 -8.12
N ALA A 43 -2.95 4.83 -6.82
CA ALA A 43 -2.21 5.59 -5.83
C ALA A 43 -0.84 4.91 -5.61
N SER A 44 0.26 5.66 -5.68
CA SER A 44 1.59 5.13 -5.43
C SER A 44 2.38 5.97 -4.44
N ASP A 45 3.19 5.32 -3.62
CA ASP A 45 4.18 5.98 -2.78
C ASP A 45 5.56 5.31 -2.96
N ALA A 46 6.61 6.12 -2.90
CA ALA A 46 7.97 5.67 -3.13
C ALA A 46 8.92 6.27 -2.09
N SER A 47 9.78 5.40 -1.55
CA SER A 47 10.86 5.75 -0.66
C SER A 47 12.20 5.29 -1.27
N PRO A 48 13.34 5.78 -0.76
CA PRO A 48 14.65 5.35 -1.25
C PRO A 48 14.89 3.84 -1.21
N VAL A 49 14.12 3.10 -0.40
CA VAL A 49 14.28 1.66 -0.15
C VAL A 49 13.17 0.81 -0.76
N GLY A 50 12.11 1.40 -1.29
CA GLY A 50 10.93 0.64 -1.71
C GLY A 50 9.88 1.47 -2.42
N ILE A 51 9.08 0.82 -3.23
CA ILE A 51 7.93 1.40 -3.92
C ILE A 51 6.68 0.60 -3.56
N SER A 52 5.55 1.28 -3.45
CA SER A 52 4.24 0.68 -3.21
C SER A 52 3.17 1.35 -4.05
N CYS A 53 2.13 0.61 -4.42
CA CYS A 53 0.94 1.16 -5.04
C CYS A 53 -0.32 0.36 -4.69
N VAL A 54 -1.46 1.03 -4.86
CA VAL A 54 -2.80 0.47 -4.74
C VAL A 54 -3.53 0.74 -6.04
N LEU A 55 -4.05 -0.31 -6.66
CA LEU A 55 -4.98 -0.21 -7.77
C LEU A 55 -6.40 -0.25 -7.21
N SER A 56 -7.24 0.71 -7.58
CA SER A 56 -8.62 0.84 -7.09
C SER A 56 -9.61 1.14 -8.21
N HIS A 57 -10.87 0.76 -7.99
CA HIS A 57 -11.99 1.29 -8.77
C HIS A 57 -12.44 2.64 -8.23
N VAL A 58 -12.84 3.53 -9.13
CA VAL A 58 -13.57 4.76 -8.82
C VAL A 58 -15.03 4.54 -9.21
N TYR A 59 -15.92 4.57 -8.21
CA TYR A 59 -17.36 4.39 -8.41
C TYR A 59 -18.05 5.71 -8.78
N PRO A 60 -19.27 5.67 -9.33
CA PRO A 60 -20.01 6.88 -9.69
C PRO A 60 -20.30 7.83 -8.52
N ASP A 61 -20.30 7.32 -7.28
CA ASP A 61 -20.43 8.12 -6.05
C ASP A 61 -19.12 8.82 -5.63
N GLY A 62 -18.04 8.63 -6.39
CA GLY A 62 -16.71 9.14 -6.12
C GLY A 62 -15.92 8.31 -5.10
N SER A 63 -16.47 7.20 -4.61
CA SER A 63 -15.75 6.32 -3.68
C SER A 63 -14.68 5.50 -4.40
N GLU A 64 -13.53 5.33 -3.74
CA GLU A 64 -12.46 4.46 -4.21
C GLU A 64 -12.50 3.13 -3.46
N ARG A 65 -12.46 2.02 -4.21
CA ARG A 65 -12.38 0.67 -3.62
C ARG A 65 -11.17 -0.09 -4.14
N PRO A 66 -10.27 -0.57 -3.25
CA PRO A 66 -9.06 -1.28 -3.67
C PRO A 66 -9.37 -2.59 -4.39
N ILE A 67 -8.61 -2.88 -5.44
CA ILE A 67 -8.60 -4.15 -6.17
C ILE A 67 -7.38 -4.97 -5.73
N THR A 68 -6.21 -4.33 -5.68
CA THR A 68 -4.96 -5.00 -5.28
C THR A 68 -3.94 -4.01 -4.73
N PHE A 69 -3.05 -4.53 -3.88
CA PHE A 69 -1.89 -3.83 -3.33
C PHE A 69 -0.62 -4.45 -3.91
N ALA A 70 0.30 -3.63 -4.41
CA ALA A 70 1.61 -4.07 -4.87
C ALA A 70 2.71 -3.31 -4.14
N SER A 71 3.78 -4.01 -3.76
CA SER A 71 4.95 -3.38 -3.17
C SER A 71 6.22 -4.13 -3.53
N ARG A 72 7.33 -3.40 -3.59
CA ARG A 72 8.65 -3.96 -3.91
C ARG A 72 9.74 -3.21 -3.17
N THR A 73 10.57 -3.95 -2.44
CA THR A 73 11.83 -3.44 -1.88
C THR A 73 12.85 -3.25 -2.99
N LEU A 74 13.52 -2.10 -3.00
CA LEU A 74 14.62 -1.81 -3.90
C LEU A 74 15.89 -2.44 -3.33
N SER A 75 16.55 -3.30 -4.10
CA SER A 75 17.81 -3.92 -3.70
C SER A 75 18.88 -2.86 -3.45
N ILE A 76 19.66 -3.02 -2.38
CA ILE A 76 20.73 -2.10 -1.98
C ILE A 76 21.83 -2.13 -3.05
N GLY A 77 21.77 -1.15 -3.94
CA GLY A 77 22.79 -0.78 -4.91
C GLY A 77 22.58 0.70 -5.22
N PRO A 78 23.45 1.35 -6.03
CA PRO A 78 23.32 2.78 -6.36
C PRO A 78 22.10 3.08 -7.27
N SER A 79 21.04 2.27 -7.21
CA SER A 79 19.77 2.52 -7.86
C SER A 79 19.01 3.60 -7.09
N LYS A 80 19.38 4.85 -7.36
CA LYS A 80 18.49 5.99 -7.18
C LYS A 80 17.12 5.65 -7.79
N ILE A 81 16.03 6.09 -7.18
CA ILE A 81 14.72 6.07 -7.85
C ILE A 81 14.90 6.94 -9.10
N THR A 82 14.97 6.29 -10.26
CA THR A 82 15.15 6.98 -11.54
C THR A 82 13.79 7.20 -12.20
N PRO A 83 13.62 8.24 -13.04
CA PRO A 83 12.40 8.45 -13.81
C PRO A 83 11.96 7.23 -14.64
N LYS A 84 12.91 6.35 -15.01
CA LYS A 84 12.66 5.09 -15.72
C LYS A 84 11.91 4.06 -14.87
N LEU A 85 12.13 4.01 -13.56
CA LEU A 85 11.49 3.06 -12.65
C LEU A 85 10.04 3.45 -12.37
N ILE A 86 9.77 4.76 -12.29
CA ILE A 86 8.41 5.31 -12.19
C ILE A 86 7.62 4.97 -13.45
N LYS A 87 8.18 5.19 -14.65
CA LYS A 87 7.49 4.84 -15.91
C LYS A 87 7.12 3.36 -16.04
N LYS A 88 7.91 2.42 -15.50
CA LYS A 88 7.67 0.97 -15.58
C LYS A 88 6.57 0.47 -14.61
N LEU A 89 6.14 1.30 -13.67
CA LEU A 89 5.02 0.98 -12.78
C LEU A 89 3.68 1.51 -13.31
N PHE A 90 3.72 2.46 -14.25
CA PHE A 90 2.55 3.14 -14.82
C PHE A 90 2.32 2.84 -16.32
N LEU A 91 3.14 1.96 -16.93
CA LEU A 91 3.04 1.44 -18.30
C LEU A 91 3.39 -0.04 -18.30
#